data_AF-A0A9E1M1X2-F1
#
_entry.id   AF-A0A9E1M1X2-F1
#
_cell.length_a   1.000
_cell.length_b   1.000
_cell.length_c   1.000
_cell.angle_alpha   90.00
_cell.angle_beta   90.00
_cell.angle_gamma   90.00
#
_symmetry.space_group_name_H-M   'P 1'
#
loop_
_entity.id
_entity.type
_entity.pdbx_description
1 polymer ?
#
loop_
_entity_poly.entity_id
_entity_poly.type
_entity_poly.pdbx_seq_one_letter_code
_entity_poly.pdbx_strand_id
1 'polypeptide(L)'
;MKKALLLAACLLAASLAGCGKEQSELYDRGMDAMEQQDYVTAIGMFQGAIEAEERLAESYRAIGIAYLESAEYESAAEAFQNSRNAMEHKNEEFQKDVMMYQAQALQLAGNTDQALEIYDQVVEAFPDGDVYLSRGSLHLTRKEYDGAKEDFEKALNENRSYEMCLKIYQLYQDSSMKADGDAFLEQATQISPNDAEDYYELGCVYYYLEDTEKAKEALEQAMDEGSTEALSLLGNVYLDQNDTESARKLFEQELEGEEKAAAQNGLALCDIAEENYDAALEHIESGLEEASGQDRENLLFNQIVVYEKKLDFAQAKTLMTSFLEEFPDNEAAVRENQFLQSR
;
A
#
# COMPACT_ATOMS: atom_id res chain seq x y z
N MET A 1 38.02 -8.30 -69.32
CA MET A 1 38.44 -7.25 -68.36
C MET A 1 37.66 -5.97 -68.68
N LYS A 2 36.90 -5.43 -67.69
CA LYS A 2 36.61 -4.00 -67.45
C LYS A 2 36.01 -3.19 -68.64
N LYS A 3 34.86 -2.53 -68.60
CA LYS A 3 34.10 -1.83 -67.54
C LYS A 3 32.66 -1.61 -68.03
N ALA A 4 31.69 -1.76 -67.14
CA ALA A 4 30.31 -1.30 -67.32
C ALA A 4 30.23 0.21 -67.06
N LEU A 5 29.51 0.93 -67.92
CA LEU A 5 29.13 2.33 -67.74
C LEU A 5 27.85 2.52 -68.56
N LEU A 6 26.71 2.61 -67.89
CA LEU A 6 25.45 3.06 -68.48
C LEU A 6 24.57 3.67 -67.37
N LEU A 7 24.65 5.00 -67.33
CA LEU A 7 23.62 5.99 -67.02
C LEU A 7 22.60 5.67 -65.91
N ALA A 8 22.82 6.29 -64.75
CA ALA A 8 21.77 6.66 -63.82
C ALA A 8 20.98 7.86 -64.40
N ALA A 9 19.70 7.65 -64.67
CA ALA A 9 18.75 8.73 -64.91
C ALA A 9 17.88 8.87 -63.64
N CYS A 10 17.94 10.06 -63.03
CA CYS A 10 17.02 10.47 -61.99
C CYS A 10 15.59 10.52 -62.53
N LEU A 11 14.64 9.96 -61.80
CA LEU A 11 13.25 10.43 -61.77
C LEU A 11 12.70 10.22 -60.36
N LEU A 12 12.62 11.34 -59.64
CA LEU A 12 11.76 11.53 -58.47
C LEU A 12 10.30 11.33 -58.88
N ALA A 13 9.59 10.48 -58.16
CA ALA A 13 8.15 10.59 -57.98
C ALA A 13 7.80 10.08 -56.57
N ALA A 14 7.52 11.04 -55.69
CA ALA A 14 6.90 10.79 -54.40
C ALA A 14 5.42 10.43 -54.60
N SER A 15 4.95 9.45 -53.83
CA SER A 15 3.56 9.31 -53.38
C SER A 15 3.60 8.42 -52.13
N LEU A 16 3.62 8.96 -50.92
CA LEU A 16 2.42 9.37 -50.16
C LEU A 16 1.31 8.31 -50.24
N ALA A 17 1.52 7.19 -49.55
CA ALA A 17 0.46 6.29 -49.10
C ALA A 17 0.98 5.48 -47.91
N GLY A 18 0.83 6.04 -46.71
CA GLY A 18 1.25 5.35 -45.48
C GLY A 18 1.26 6.24 -44.24
N CYS A 19 0.34 7.19 -44.11
CA CYS A 19 0.19 7.95 -42.86
C CYS A 19 -1.31 8.07 -42.58
N GLY A 20 -1.77 7.46 -41.48
CA GLY A 20 -3.15 7.66 -41.03
C GLY A 20 -3.74 6.57 -40.13
N LYS A 21 -3.07 5.42 -39.90
CA LYS A 21 -3.60 4.36 -39.02
C LYS A 21 -2.57 3.59 -38.18
N GLU A 22 -1.28 3.92 -38.26
CA GLU A 22 -0.18 3.16 -37.64
C GLU A 22 0.56 3.97 -36.56
N GLN A 23 -0.08 5.02 -36.01
CA GLN A 23 0.59 6.11 -35.27
C GLN A 23 0.09 6.27 -33.82
N SER A 24 -0.32 5.16 -33.19
CA SER A 24 -0.53 5.02 -31.74
C SER A 24 -0.02 3.62 -31.36
N GLU A 25 1.30 3.46 -31.34
CA GLU A 25 1.92 2.19 -30.93
C GLU A 25 2.85 2.37 -29.74
N LEU A 26 3.57 3.49 -29.62
CA LEU A 26 4.61 3.61 -28.61
C LEU A 26 4.04 3.86 -27.23
N TYR A 27 3.08 4.78 -27.08
CA TYR A 27 2.43 5.00 -25.80
C TYR A 27 1.72 3.73 -25.32
N ASP A 28 0.89 3.13 -26.19
CA ASP A 28 0.08 1.96 -25.82
C ASP A 28 0.97 0.75 -25.47
N ARG A 29 2.05 0.50 -26.22
CA ARG A 29 3.04 -0.55 -25.87
C ARG A 29 3.79 -0.23 -24.57
N GLY A 30 3.98 1.04 -24.25
CA GLY A 30 4.51 1.46 -22.95
C GLY A 30 3.56 1.11 -21.82
N MET A 31 2.25 1.32 -22.00
CA MET A 31 1.23 0.91 -21.04
C MET A 31 1.16 -0.61 -20.89
N ASP A 32 1.20 -1.36 -22.00
CA ASP A 32 1.24 -2.84 -21.96
C ASP A 32 2.45 -3.35 -21.16
N ALA A 33 3.60 -2.67 -21.26
CA ALA A 33 4.79 -3.01 -20.49
C ALA A 33 4.65 -2.61 -19.01
N MET A 34 4.00 -1.49 -18.69
CA MET A 34 3.66 -1.10 -17.31
C MET A 34 2.76 -2.14 -16.63
N GLU A 35 1.74 -2.64 -17.33
CA GLU A 35 0.86 -3.71 -16.81
C GLU A 35 1.62 -5.00 -16.51
N GLN A 36 2.70 -5.26 -17.26
CA GLN A 36 3.61 -6.39 -17.05
C GLN A 36 4.71 -6.08 -16.02
N GLN A 37 4.72 -4.88 -15.44
CA GLN A 37 5.78 -4.37 -14.53
C GLN A 37 7.19 -4.37 -15.17
N ASP A 38 7.27 -4.40 -16.51
CA ASP A 38 8.52 -4.23 -17.25
C ASP A 38 8.82 -2.74 -17.42
N TYR A 39 9.22 -2.11 -16.32
CA TYR A 39 9.45 -0.67 -16.25
C TYR A 39 10.54 -0.19 -17.21
N VAL A 40 11.56 -1.01 -17.48
CA VAL A 40 12.64 -0.68 -18.41
C VAL A 40 12.11 -0.56 -19.84
N THR A 41 11.32 -1.54 -20.28
CA THR A 41 10.69 -1.49 -21.60
C THR A 41 9.68 -0.35 -21.68
N ALA A 42 8.86 -0.18 -20.63
CA ALA A 42 7.87 0.89 -20.56
C ALA A 42 8.50 2.28 -20.74
N ILE A 43 9.56 2.59 -19.97
CA ILE A 43 10.29 3.85 -20.07
C ILE A 43 10.84 4.06 -21.49
N GLY A 44 11.43 3.03 -22.11
CA GLY A 44 11.95 3.13 -23.48
C GLY A 44 10.85 3.41 -24.52
N MET A 45 9.67 2.79 -24.37
CA MET A 45 8.54 3.03 -25.26
C MET A 45 7.99 4.46 -25.10
N PHE A 46 7.82 4.93 -23.86
CA PHE A 46 7.37 6.30 -23.59
C PHE A 46 8.39 7.37 -24.02
N GLN A 47 9.69 7.09 -23.90
CA GLN A 47 10.73 7.97 -24.47
C GLN A 47 10.59 8.08 -25.99
N GLY A 48 10.32 6.96 -26.68
CA GLY A 48 10.01 6.96 -28.11
C GLY A 48 8.74 7.75 -28.44
N ALA A 49 7.70 7.65 -27.62
CA ALA A 49 6.47 8.45 -27.77
C ALA A 49 6.75 9.95 -27.62
N ILE A 50 7.60 10.35 -26.66
CA ILE A 50 8.05 11.74 -26.48
C ILE A 50 8.81 12.23 -27.72
N GLU A 51 9.76 11.44 -28.25
CA GLU A 51 10.49 11.79 -29.47
C GLU A 51 9.58 11.95 -30.70
N ALA A 52 8.45 11.24 -30.72
CA ALA A 52 7.43 11.32 -31.76
C ALA A 52 6.40 12.44 -31.54
N GLU A 53 6.53 13.25 -30.49
CA GLU A 53 5.56 14.26 -30.06
C GLU A 53 4.15 13.67 -29.76
N GLU A 54 4.11 12.42 -29.32
CA GLU A 54 2.89 11.67 -29.01
C GLU A 54 2.57 11.80 -27.51
N ARG A 55 1.40 12.40 -27.20
CA ARG A 55 0.84 12.46 -25.83
C ARG A 55 1.88 12.89 -24.79
N LEU A 56 2.58 14.00 -25.06
CA LEU A 56 3.81 14.36 -24.33
C LEU A 56 3.62 14.37 -22.81
N ALA A 57 2.57 15.02 -22.32
CA ALA A 57 2.33 15.13 -20.88
C ALA A 57 2.03 13.75 -20.26
N GLU A 58 1.23 12.92 -20.91
CA GLU A 58 0.90 11.56 -20.46
C GLU A 58 2.13 10.64 -20.52
N SER A 59 2.94 10.72 -21.57
CA SER A 59 4.17 9.94 -21.72
C SER A 59 5.18 10.28 -20.61
N TYR A 60 5.37 11.57 -20.31
CA TYR A 60 6.22 11.98 -19.17
C TYR A 60 5.65 11.51 -17.82
N ARG A 61 4.33 11.60 -17.62
CA ARG A 61 3.69 11.09 -16.41
C ARG A 61 3.90 9.59 -16.26
N ALA A 62 3.73 8.82 -17.32
CA ALA A 62 3.89 7.37 -17.29
C ALA A 62 5.35 6.96 -17.00
N ILE A 63 6.34 7.68 -17.55
CA ILE A 63 7.75 7.53 -17.15
C ILE A 63 7.93 7.84 -15.66
N GLY A 64 7.31 8.91 -15.15
CA GLY A 64 7.36 9.25 -13.73
C GLY A 64 6.84 8.13 -12.83
N ILE A 65 5.71 7.51 -13.19
CA ILE A 65 5.16 6.35 -12.46
C ILE A 65 6.11 5.16 -12.55
N ALA A 66 6.65 4.84 -13.73
CA ALA A 66 7.62 3.74 -13.88
C ALA A 66 8.85 3.92 -12.99
N TYR A 67 9.37 5.15 -12.89
CA TYR A 67 10.47 5.46 -11.97
C TYR A 67 10.06 5.38 -10.50
N LEU A 68 8.84 5.82 -10.16
CA LEU A 68 8.32 5.73 -8.80
C LEU A 68 8.25 4.27 -8.33
N GLU A 69 7.67 3.38 -9.15
CA GLU A 69 7.57 1.94 -8.91
C GLU A 69 8.94 1.25 -8.85
N SER A 70 9.94 1.80 -9.58
CA SER A 70 11.32 1.33 -9.55
C SER A 70 12.16 1.95 -8.42
N ALA A 71 11.54 2.71 -7.51
CA ALA A 71 12.16 3.46 -6.41
C ALA A 71 13.22 4.51 -6.84
N GLU A 72 13.17 4.96 -8.09
CA GLU A 72 14.01 6.03 -8.65
C GLU A 72 13.35 7.40 -8.46
N TYR A 73 13.18 7.80 -7.19
CA TYR A 73 12.29 8.91 -6.81
C TYR A 73 12.68 10.29 -7.37
N GLU A 74 13.96 10.60 -7.50
CA GLU A 74 14.43 11.86 -8.09
C GLU A 74 14.08 11.95 -9.58
N SER A 75 14.33 10.86 -10.33
CA SER A 75 13.97 10.74 -11.75
C SER A 75 12.45 10.83 -11.95
N ALA A 76 11.67 10.22 -11.05
CA ALA A 76 10.22 10.31 -11.05
C ALA A 76 9.74 11.77 -10.91
N ALA A 77 10.26 12.51 -9.92
CA ALA A 77 9.90 13.90 -9.69
C ALA A 77 10.23 14.80 -10.90
N GLU A 78 11.37 14.59 -11.56
CA GLU A 78 11.73 15.31 -12.79
C GLU A 78 10.77 14.99 -13.95
N ALA A 79 10.42 13.72 -14.13
CA ALA A 79 9.47 13.30 -15.16
C ALA A 79 8.08 13.93 -14.95
N PHE A 80 7.57 13.99 -13.72
CA PHE A 80 6.31 14.68 -13.41
C PHE A 80 6.40 16.20 -13.64
N GLN A 81 7.54 16.83 -13.32
CA GLN A 81 7.76 18.24 -13.65
C GLN A 81 7.72 18.48 -15.17
N ASN A 82 8.34 17.58 -15.96
CA ASN A 82 8.29 17.64 -17.41
C ASN A 82 6.88 17.41 -17.97
N SER A 83 6.10 16.50 -17.36
CA SER A 83 4.69 16.30 -17.68
C SER A 83 3.90 17.60 -17.51
N ARG A 84 4.03 18.28 -16.36
CA ARG A 84 3.38 19.58 -16.11
C ARG A 84 3.78 20.64 -17.13
N ASN A 85 5.06 20.71 -17.49
CA ASN A 85 5.56 21.68 -18.47
C ASN A 85 5.01 21.43 -19.89
N ALA A 86 4.71 20.17 -20.22
CA ALA A 86 4.16 19.76 -21.51
C ALA A 86 2.63 19.85 -21.60
N MET A 87 1.92 20.19 -20.52
CA MET A 87 0.46 20.30 -20.54
C MET A 87 0.00 21.47 -21.42
N GLU A 88 -0.62 21.17 -22.56
CA GLU A 88 -1.18 22.18 -23.46
C GLU A 88 -2.57 22.68 -23.02
N HIS A 89 -3.27 21.90 -22.18
CA HIS A 89 -4.63 22.16 -21.73
C HIS A 89 -4.74 22.09 -20.21
N LYS A 90 -5.60 22.95 -19.65
CA LYS A 90 -5.96 22.95 -18.22
C LYS A 90 -6.97 21.83 -17.92
N ASN A 91 -6.54 20.58 -18.02
CA ASN A 91 -7.28 19.50 -17.36
C ASN A 91 -6.88 19.53 -15.88
N GLU A 92 -7.78 20.08 -15.06
CA GLU A 92 -7.55 20.28 -13.61
C GLU A 92 -7.32 18.95 -12.88
N GLU A 93 -8.04 17.90 -13.24
CA GLU A 93 -7.88 16.57 -12.65
C GLU A 93 -6.52 15.95 -12.99
N PHE A 94 -6.14 15.98 -14.27
CA PHE A 94 -4.82 15.51 -14.70
C PHE A 94 -3.68 16.34 -14.09
N GLN A 95 -3.88 17.66 -13.97
CA GLN A 95 -2.92 18.54 -13.32
C GLN A 95 -2.75 18.22 -11.84
N LYS A 96 -3.86 18.05 -11.10
CA LYS A 96 -3.87 17.65 -9.69
C LYS A 96 -3.12 16.33 -9.53
N ASP A 97 -3.46 15.34 -10.32
CA ASP A 97 -2.87 14.00 -10.29
C ASP A 97 -1.35 14.03 -10.51
N VAL A 98 -0.87 14.68 -11.58
CA VAL A 98 0.59 14.80 -11.82
C VAL A 98 1.30 15.56 -10.70
N MET A 99 0.68 16.59 -10.14
CA MET A 99 1.26 17.34 -9.02
C MET A 99 1.31 16.52 -7.73
N MET A 100 0.30 15.70 -7.45
CA MET A 100 0.29 14.78 -6.30
C MET A 100 1.40 13.73 -6.43
N TYR A 101 1.55 13.10 -7.61
CA TYR A 101 2.66 12.18 -7.86
C TYR A 101 4.03 12.85 -7.75
N GLN A 102 4.17 14.08 -8.24
CA GLN A 102 5.41 14.85 -8.09
C GLN A 102 5.75 15.07 -6.62
N ALA A 103 4.78 15.49 -5.81
CA ALA A 103 4.97 15.73 -4.38
C ALA A 103 5.34 14.45 -3.64
N GLN A 104 4.65 13.33 -3.94
CA GLN A 104 4.95 12.01 -3.39
C GLN A 104 6.38 11.55 -3.75
N ALA A 105 6.77 11.68 -5.02
CA ALA A 105 8.12 11.35 -5.47
C ALA A 105 9.18 12.19 -4.75
N LEU A 106 8.96 13.50 -4.59
CA LEU A 106 9.85 14.38 -3.83
C LEU A 106 9.93 13.98 -2.36
N GLN A 107 8.81 13.61 -1.73
CA GLN A 107 8.76 13.15 -0.35
C GLN A 107 9.58 11.85 -0.16
N LEU A 108 9.39 10.86 -1.03
CA LEU A 108 10.13 9.59 -1.01
C LEU A 108 11.62 9.78 -1.33
N ALA A 109 11.98 10.77 -2.16
CA ALA A 109 13.37 11.17 -2.38
C ALA A 109 14.00 11.90 -1.18
N GLY A 110 13.23 12.21 -0.12
CA GLY A 110 13.69 13.00 1.02
C GLY A 110 13.77 14.51 0.75
N ASN A 111 13.27 14.98 -0.39
CA ASN A 111 13.21 16.39 -0.79
C ASN A 111 11.96 17.07 -0.19
N THR A 112 11.84 16.99 1.14
CA THR A 112 10.64 17.34 1.92
C THR A 112 10.21 18.80 1.78
N ASP A 113 11.14 19.74 1.60
CA ASP A 113 10.82 21.16 1.39
C ASP A 113 10.15 21.40 0.03
N GLN A 114 10.65 20.74 -1.02
CA GLN A 114 10.08 20.85 -2.37
C GLN A 114 8.73 20.13 -2.44
N ALA A 115 8.60 18.97 -1.79
CA ALA A 115 7.33 18.27 -1.67
C ALA A 115 6.25 19.17 -1.03
N LEU A 116 6.60 19.88 0.05
CA LEU A 116 5.68 20.81 0.73
C LEU A 116 5.25 21.95 -0.19
N GLU A 117 6.18 22.55 -0.95
CA GLU A 117 5.85 23.61 -1.91
C GLU A 117 4.88 23.12 -2.98
N ILE A 118 5.05 21.90 -3.49
CA ILE A 118 4.09 21.32 -4.45
C ILE A 118 2.75 21.05 -3.78
N TYR A 119 2.73 20.42 -2.60
CA TYR A 119 1.47 20.20 -1.90
C TYR A 119 0.73 21.51 -1.65
N ASP A 120 1.40 22.57 -1.15
CA ASP A 120 0.81 23.89 -0.94
C ASP A 120 0.12 24.44 -2.21
N GLN A 121 0.76 24.28 -3.37
CA GLN A 121 0.15 24.64 -4.66
C GLN A 121 -1.09 23.79 -4.97
N VAL A 122 -1.05 22.48 -4.70
CA VAL A 122 -2.19 21.58 -4.92
C VAL A 122 -3.34 21.94 -3.99
N VAL A 123 -3.09 22.20 -2.71
CA VAL A 123 -4.17 22.52 -1.76
C VAL A 123 -4.83 23.86 -2.07
N GLU A 124 -4.09 24.83 -2.58
CA GLU A 124 -4.64 26.12 -3.02
C GLU A 124 -5.49 25.97 -4.30
N ALA A 125 -5.05 25.15 -5.25
CA ALA A 125 -5.72 25.00 -6.55
C ALA A 125 -6.87 23.98 -6.53
N PHE A 126 -6.72 22.90 -5.75
CA PHE A 126 -7.55 21.70 -5.75
C PHE A 126 -7.79 21.20 -4.32
N PRO A 127 -8.46 22.00 -3.46
CA PRO A 127 -8.76 21.58 -2.09
C PRO A 127 -9.62 20.32 -2.10
N ASP A 128 -9.14 19.28 -1.43
CA ASP A 128 -9.72 17.94 -1.44
C ASP A 128 -9.19 17.11 -0.26
N GLY A 129 -10.00 16.16 0.20
CA GLY A 129 -9.69 15.34 1.38
C GLY A 129 -8.34 14.63 1.30
N ASP A 130 -8.05 13.97 0.18
CA ASP A 130 -6.82 13.19 -0.02
C ASP A 130 -5.58 14.08 -0.16
N VAL A 131 -5.76 15.30 -0.68
CA VAL A 131 -4.69 16.30 -0.77
C VAL A 131 -4.30 16.78 0.62
N TYR A 132 -5.30 17.11 1.46
CA TYR A 132 -5.04 17.48 2.85
C TYR A 132 -4.40 16.33 3.63
N LEU A 133 -4.90 15.10 3.48
CA LEU A 133 -4.30 13.91 4.11
C LEU A 133 -2.82 13.76 3.75
N SER A 134 -2.48 13.92 2.46
CA SER A 134 -1.12 13.78 1.96
C SER A 134 -0.17 14.86 2.50
N ARG A 135 -0.62 16.13 2.53
CA ARG A 135 0.19 17.22 3.12
C ARG A 135 0.30 17.08 4.64
N GLY A 136 -0.76 16.63 5.31
CA GLY A 136 -0.75 16.33 6.74
C GLY A 136 0.27 15.23 7.11
N SER A 137 0.36 14.17 6.29
CA SER A 137 1.40 13.14 6.41
C SER A 137 2.82 13.71 6.26
N LEU A 138 3.02 14.63 5.31
CA LEU A 138 4.31 15.31 5.17
C LEU A 138 4.63 16.18 6.40
N HIS A 139 3.64 16.88 6.97
CA HIS A 139 3.81 17.63 8.20
C HIS A 139 4.22 16.72 9.38
N LEU A 140 3.66 15.51 9.51
CA LEU A 140 4.11 14.54 10.52
C LEU A 140 5.56 14.14 10.33
N THR A 141 5.97 13.83 9.09
CA THR A 141 7.36 13.53 8.74
C THR A 141 8.30 14.67 9.13
N ARG A 142 7.84 15.92 8.99
CA ARG A 142 8.56 17.15 9.38
C ARG A 142 8.45 17.48 10.87
N LYS A 143 7.67 16.72 11.65
CA LYS A 143 7.34 16.99 13.07
C LYS A 143 6.59 18.31 13.28
N GLU A 144 5.85 18.75 12.28
CA GLU A 144 5.02 19.95 12.28
C GLU A 144 3.57 19.58 12.69
N TYR A 145 3.42 19.14 13.94
CA TYR A 145 2.20 18.47 14.42
C TYR A 145 0.93 19.33 14.35
N ASP A 146 1.02 20.64 14.58
CA ASP A 146 -0.13 21.55 14.48
C ASP A 146 -0.64 21.65 13.03
N GLY A 147 0.28 21.68 12.06
CA GLY A 147 -0.05 21.70 10.63
C GLY A 147 -0.68 20.39 10.16
N ALA A 148 -0.12 19.26 10.62
CA ALA A 148 -0.70 17.93 10.35
C ALA A 148 -2.14 17.84 10.84
N LYS A 149 -2.38 18.27 12.09
CA LYS A 149 -3.72 18.27 12.68
C LYS A 149 -4.70 19.15 11.90
N GLU A 150 -4.31 20.38 11.56
CA GLU A 150 -5.16 21.28 10.79
C GLU A 150 -5.56 20.67 9.44
N ASP A 151 -4.62 20.00 8.76
CA ASP A 151 -4.91 19.33 7.49
C ASP A 151 -5.80 18.11 7.65
N PHE A 152 -5.57 17.26 8.65
CA PHE A 152 -6.45 16.12 8.91
C PHE A 152 -7.88 16.56 9.28
N GLU A 153 -8.03 17.65 10.03
CA GLU A 153 -9.35 18.25 10.30
C GLU A 153 -10.02 18.75 9.01
N LYS A 154 -9.26 19.35 8.07
CA LYS A 154 -9.79 19.73 6.75
C LYS A 154 -10.12 18.51 5.90
N ALA A 155 -9.31 17.46 5.94
CA ALA A 155 -9.56 16.22 5.21
C ALA A 155 -10.94 15.62 5.59
N LEU A 156 -11.23 15.55 6.89
CA LEU A 156 -12.53 15.11 7.40
C LEU A 156 -13.69 16.09 7.18
N ASN A 157 -13.41 17.38 6.95
CA ASN A 157 -14.46 18.33 6.59
C ASN A 157 -14.87 18.19 5.11
N GLU A 158 -13.93 17.83 4.23
CA GLU A 158 -14.21 17.56 2.82
C GLU A 158 -14.86 16.18 2.63
N ASN A 159 -14.30 15.14 3.25
CA ASN A 159 -14.83 13.78 3.19
C ASN A 159 -14.69 13.08 4.54
N ARG A 160 -15.80 13.00 5.29
CA ARG A 160 -15.87 12.27 6.56
C ARG A 160 -16.26 10.81 6.30
N SER A 161 -15.30 9.90 6.42
CA SER A 161 -15.50 8.44 6.36
C SER A 161 -14.71 7.72 7.45
N TYR A 162 -15.03 6.45 7.73
CA TYR A 162 -14.21 5.64 8.63
C TYR A 162 -12.83 5.40 8.02
N GLU A 163 -12.76 5.08 6.72
CA GLU A 163 -11.52 4.95 5.96
C GLU A 163 -10.55 6.13 6.20
N MET A 164 -11.04 7.37 6.09
CA MET A 164 -10.22 8.57 6.28
C MET A 164 -9.72 8.67 7.74
N CYS A 165 -10.58 8.39 8.72
CA CYS A 165 -10.18 8.38 10.14
C CYS A 165 -9.13 7.30 10.43
N LEU A 166 -9.29 6.10 9.87
CA LEU A 166 -8.36 4.98 10.01
C LEU A 166 -6.99 5.31 9.39
N LYS A 167 -6.97 5.91 8.19
CA LYS A 167 -5.73 6.41 7.55
C LYS A 167 -5.03 7.46 8.41
N ILE A 168 -5.76 8.44 8.94
CA ILE A 168 -5.19 9.47 9.82
C ILE A 168 -4.61 8.83 11.09
N TYR A 169 -5.34 7.90 11.71
CA TYR A 169 -4.87 7.15 12.87
C TYR A 169 -3.56 6.40 12.59
N GLN A 170 -3.49 5.67 11.47
CA GLN A 170 -2.29 4.94 11.05
C GLN A 170 -1.09 5.88 10.88
N LEU A 171 -1.27 7.03 10.22
CA LEU A 171 -0.21 8.03 10.06
C LEU A 171 0.33 8.55 11.41
N TYR A 172 -0.56 8.79 12.37
CA TYR A 172 -0.16 9.15 13.73
C TYR A 172 0.52 7.99 14.46
N GLN A 173 0.02 6.76 14.30
CA GLN A 173 0.59 5.56 14.91
C GLN A 173 2.02 5.32 14.43
N ASP A 174 2.26 5.39 13.12
CA ASP A 174 3.59 5.27 12.49
C ASP A 174 4.54 6.37 12.98
N SER A 175 3.99 7.53 13.33
CA SER A 175 4.73 8.65 13.93
C SER A 175 4.92 8.53 15.45
N SER A 176 4.56 7.38 16.05
CA SER A 176 4.58 7.14 17.51
C SER A 176 3.69 8.09 18.32
N MET A 177 2.60 8.57 17.72
CA MET A 177 1.66 9.55 18.27
C MET A 177 0.25 8.98 18.38
N LYS A 178 0.13 7.73 18.86
CA LYS A 178 -1.16 6.99 18.95
C LYS A 178 -2.29 7.84 19.55
N ALA A 179 -2.04 8.56 20.65
CA ALA A 179 -3.06 9.35 21.34
C ALA A 179 -3.68 10.47 20.48
N ASP A 180 -2.91 11.07 19.57
CA ASP A 180 -3.43 12.07 18.63
C ASP A 180 -4.30 11.40 17.55
N GLY A 181 -3.91 10.20 17.09
CA GLY A 181 -4.70 9.37 16.19
C GLY A 181 -6.01 8.87 16.80
N ASP A 182 -6.00 8.47 18.08
CA ASP A 182 -7.19 8.00 18.80
C ASP A 182 -8.32 9.03 18.77
N ALA A 183 -8.00 10.34 18.81
CA ALA A 183 -8.99 11.41 18.72
C ALA A 183 -9.73 11.45 17.36
N PHE A 184 -9.12 10.93 16.29
CA PHE A 184 -9.76 10.80 14.97
C PHE A 184 -10.62 9.53 14.90
N LEU A 185 -10.17 8.42 15.52
CA LEU A 185 -10.99 7.22 15.69
C LEU A 185 -12.24 7.51 16.52
N GLU A 186 -12.13 8.27 17.61
CA GLU A 186 -13.26 8.72 18.42
C GLU A 186 -14.29 9.50 17.58
N GLN A 187 -13.85 10.32 16.63
CA GLN A 187 -14.76 10.99 15.69
C GLN A 187 -15.43 10.02 14.72
N ALA A 188 -14.73 8.97 14.30
CA ALA A 188 -15.27 7.92 13.44
C ALA A 188 -16.45 7.20 14.11
N THR A 189 -16.43 7.01 15.43
CA THR A 189 -17.57 6.43 16.20
C THR A 189 -18.89 7.22 16.09
N GLN A 190 -18.84 8.46 15.59
CA GLN A 190 -20.02 9.30 15.37
C GLN A 190 -20.60 9.17 13.96
N ILE A 191 -19.94 8.45 13.06
CA ILE A 191 -20.45 8.10 11.73
C ILE A 191 -21.51 7.01 11.91
N SER A 192 -22.57 7.03 11.10
CA SER A 192 -23.62 6.00 11.14
C SER A 192 -23.32 4.94 10.07
N PRO A 193 -23.15 3.66 10.45
CA PRO A 193 -22.90 2.60 9.48
C PRO A 193 -24.15 2.28 8.67
N ASN A 194 -23.99 1.96 7.38
CA ASN A 194 -25.10 1.72 6.45
C ASN A 194 -25.04 0.37 5.73
N ASP A 195 -23.87 -0.24 5.63
CA ASP A 195 -23.63 -1.51 4.96
C ASP A 195 -22.51 -2.32 5.65
N ALA A 196 -22.24 -3.51 5.11
CA ALA A 196 -21.25 -4.43 5.65
C ALA A 196 -19.86 -3.81 5.78
N GLU A 197 -19.46 -2.97 4.82
CA GLU A 197 -18.16 -2.30 4.82
C GLU A 197 -18.08 -1.27 5.94
N ASP A 198 -19.09 -0.41 6.08
CA ASP A 198 -19.16 0.56 7.18
C ASP A 198 -19.10 -0.13 8.55
N TYR A 199 -19.76 -1.29 8.72
CA TYR A 199 -19.70 -2.06 9.96
C TYR A 199 -18.33 -2.68 10.19
N TYR A 200 -17.67 -3.16 9.14
CA TYR A 200 -16.30 -3.67 9.22
C TYR A 200 -15.34 -2.57 9.65
N GLU A 201 -15.38 -1.41 8.98
CA GLU A 201 -14.53 -0.27 9.32
C GLU A 201 -14.81 0.26 10.73
N LEU A 202 -16.08 0.29 11.17
CA LEU A 202 -16.45 0.61 12.55
C LEU A 202 -15.87 -0.41 13.54
N GLY A 203 -15.87 -1.70 13.17
CA GLY A 203 -15.20 -2.76 13.90
C GLY A 203 -13.71 -2.52 14.07
N CYS A 204 -13.01 -2.16 12.98
CA CYS A 204 -11.61 -1.75 12.98
C CYS A 204 -11.36 -0.54 13.90
N VAL A 205 -12.22 0.47 13.83
CA VAL A 205 -12.15 1.67 14.70
C VAL A 205 -12.21 1.27 16.17
N TYR A 206 -13.18 0.44 16.58
CA TYR A 206 -13.27 0.01 17.97
C TYR A 206 -12.14 -0.93 18.39
N TYR A 207 -11.64 -1.76 17.47
CA TYR A 207 -10.48 -2.61 17.71
C TYR A 207 -9.23 -1.79 18.03
N TYR A 208 -8.92 -0.76 17.24
CA TYR A 208 -7.77 0.12 17.50
C TYR A 208 -7.93 1.01 18.75
N LEU A 209 -9.17 1.36 19.09
CA LEU A 209 -9.53 2.01 20.37
C LEU A 209 -9.48 1.05 21.57
N GLU A 210 -9.17 -0.24 21.35
CA GLU A 210 -9.13 -1.29 22.38
C GLU A 210 -10.51 -1.50 23.08
N ASP A 211 -11.61 -1.14 22.42
CA ASP A 211 -12.99 -1.41 22.87
C ASP A 211 -13.47 -2.75 22.26
N THR A 212 -12.91 -3.85 22.76
CA THR A 212 -13.11 -5.22 22.24
C THR A 212 -14.58 -5.62 22.17
N GLU A 213 -15.42 -5.16 23.11
CA GLU A 213 -16.86 -5.49 23.10
C GLU A 213 -17.58 -4.82 21.92
N LYS A 214 -17.33 -3.54 21.66
CA LYS A 214 -17.94 -2.87 20.51
C LYS A 214 -17.34 -3.27 19.17
N ALA A 215 -16.04 -3.60 19.16
CA ALA A 215 -15.39 -4.18 17.99
C ALA A 215 -16.09 -5.47 17.58
N LYS A 216 -16.33 -6.36 18.55
CA LYS A 216 -17.12 -7.58 18.34
C LYS A 216 -18.50 -7.29 17.77
N GLU A 217 -19.29 -6.44 18.42
CA GLU A 217 -20.66 -6.12 17.98
C GLU A 217 -20.70 -5.61 16.53
N ALA A 218 -19.79 -4.71 16.16
CA ALA A 218 -19.72 -4.16 14.81
C ALA A 218 -19.26 -5.21 13.78
N LEU A 219 -18.26 -6.03 14.11
CA LEU A 219 -17.74 -7.06 13.20
C LEU A 219 -18.72 -8.23 13.02
N GLU A 220 -19.48 -8.60 14.06
CA GLU A 220 -20.58 -9.56 13.94
C GLU A 220 -21.65 -9.04 12.98
N GLN A 221 -22.01 -7.76 13.09
CA GLN A 221 -22.96 -7.13 12.17
C GLN A 221 -22.41 -7.06 10.73
N ALA A 222 -21.12 -6.75 10.56
CA ALA A 222 -20.46 -6.77 9.25
C ALA A 222 -20.53 -8.17 8.59
N MET A 223 -20.22 -9.21 9.36
CA MET A 223 -20.29 -10.60 8.92
C MET A 223 -21.73 -11.02 8.57
N ASP A 224 -22.71 -10.63 9.40
CA ASP A 224 -24.13 -10.92 9.16
C ASP A 224 -24.65 -10.23 7.88
N GLU A 225 -24.07 -9.09 7.51
CA GLU A 225 -24.34 -8.39 6.23
C GLU A 225 -23.52 -8.90 5.05
N GLY A 226 -22.59 -9.84 5.29
CA GLY A 226 -21.88 -10.59 4.26
C GLY A 226 -20.42 -10.17 4.05
N SER A 227 -19.84 -9.33 4.92
CA SER A 227 -18.39 -9.05 4.86
C SER A 227 -17.61 -10.29 5.29
N THR A 228 -16.73 -10.76 4.40
CA THR A 228 -15.77 -11.82 4.69
C THR A 228 -14.49 -11.28 5.32
N GLU A 229 -14.20 -10.00 5.08
CA GLU A 229 -13.08 -9.24 5.64
C GLU A 229 -13.16 -9.17 7.18
N ALA A 230 -14.39 -9.19 7.73
CA ALA A 230 -14.62 -9.20 9.16
C ALA A 230 -14.19 -10.50 9.87
N LEU A 231 -14.09 -11.64 9.17
CA LEU A 231 -13.85 -12.95 9.78
C LEU A 231 -12.55 -13.00 10.57
N SER A 232 -11.44 -12.58 9.94
CA SER A 232 -10.11 -12.58 10.54
C SER A 232 -10.05 -11.72 11.80
N LEU A 233 -10.53 -10.47 11.70
CA LEU A 233 -10.49 -9.53 12.81
C LEU A 233 -11.43 -9.94 13.94
N LEU A 234 -12.63 -10.45 13.63
CA LEU A 234 -13.55 -10.97 14.62
C LEU A 234 -12.98 -12.21 15.32
N GLY A 235 -12.30 -13.09 14.58
CA GLY A 235 -11.57 -14.23 15.15
C GLY A 235 -10.50 -13.80 16.16
N ASN A 236 -9.71 -12.78 15.84
CA ASN A 236 -8.73 -12.19 16.76
C ASN A 236 -9.41 -11.59 18.01
N VAL A 237 -10.52 -10.86 17.82
CA VAL A 237 -11.32 -10.31 18.93
C VAL A 237 -11.84 -11.41 19.86
N TYR A 238 -12.28 -12.54 19.31
CA TYR A 238 -12.69 -13.70 20.09
C TYR A 238 -11.52 -14.35 20.85
N LEU A 239 -10.33 -14.44 20.24
CA LEU A 239 -9.11 -14.90 20.92
C LEU A 239 -8.72 -13.99 22.10
N ASP A 240 -8.79 -12.67 21.92
CA ASP A 240 -8.55 -11.70 23.00
C ASP A 240 -9.54 -11.87 24.17
N GLN A 241 -10.77 -12.28 23.87
CA GLN A 241 -11.78 -12.65 24.86
C GLN A 241 -11.61 -14.07 25.45
N ASN A 242 -10.59 -14.83 25.03
CA ASN A 242 -10.36 -16.24 25.37
C ASN A 242 -11.50 -17.19 24.92
N ASP A 243 -12.28 -16.80 23.91
CA ASP A 243 -13.29 -17.65 23.27
C ASP A 243 -12.70 -18.29 22.01
N THR A 244 -11.76 -19.21 22.23
CA THR A 244 -11.04 -19.92 21.17
C THR A 244 -11.97 -20.76 20.29
N GLU A 245 -13.09 -21.24 20.83
CA GLU A 245 -14.08 -22.03 20.07
C GLU A 245 -14.74 -21.18 18.98
N SER A 246 -15.21 -19.98 19.33
CA SER A 246 -15.80 -19.05 18.36
C SER A 246 -14.76 -18.56 17.35
N ALA A 247 -13.54 -18.22 17.81
CA ALA A 247 -12.46 -17.81 16.93
C ALA A 247 -12.11 -18.87 15.88
N ARG A 248 -11.90 -20.13 16.32
CA ARG A 248 -11.57 -21.24 15.42
C ARG A 248 -12.61 -21.41 14.33
N LYS A 249 -13.90 -21.32 14.66
CA LYS A 249 -14.99 -21.44 13.68
C LYS A 249 -14.90 -20.36 12.58
N LEU A 250 -14.53 -19.13 12.94
CA LEU A 250 -14.40 -18.04 11.99
C LEU A 250 -13.19 -18.23 11.07
N PHE A 251 -12.04 -18.64 11.60
CA PHE A 251 -10.88 -18.94 10.78
C PHE A 251 -11.10 -20.19 9.89
N GLU A 252 -11.83 -21.20 10.37
CA GLU A 252 -12.25 -22.34 9.53
C GLU A 252 -13.16 -21.90 8.38
N GLN A 253 -14.06 -20.94 8.62
CA GLN A 253 -14.90 -20.35 7.58
C GLN A 253 -14.07 -19.52 6.58
N GLU A 254 -13.13 -18.72 7.06
CA GLU A 254 -12.22 -17.93 6.22
C GLU A 254 -11.35 -18.82 5.31
N LEU A 255 -10.95 -19.99 5.81
CA LEU A 255 -10.16 -20.98 5.07
C LEU A 255 -10.87 -21.56 3.83
N GLU A 256 -12.19 -21.37 3.71
CA GLU A 256 -12.95 -21.72 2.51
C GLU A 256 -12.65 -20.77 1.32
N GLY A 257 -12.01 -19.62 1.58
CA GLY A 257 -11.60 -18.62 0.58
C GLY A 257 -10.37 -19.00 -0.26
N GLU A 258 -9.95 -18.07 -1.12
CA GLU A 258 -8.77 -18.24 -1.97
C GLU A 258 -7.46 -18.00 -1.20
N GLU A 259 -7.40 -16.94 -0.40
CA GLU A 259 -6.24 -16.59 0.44
C GLU A 259 -6.34 -17.29 1.79
N LYS A 260 -5.38 -18.17 2.12
CA LYS A 260 -5.48 -19.02 3.32
C LYS A 260 -4.44 -18.70 4.37
N ALA A 261 -3.39 -17.94 4.03
CA ALA A 261 -2.30 -17.65 4.96
C ALA A 261 -2.78 -17.01 6.27
N ALA A 262 -3.65 -16.00 6.20
CA ALA A 262 -4.24 -15.34 7.37
C ALA A 262 -5.11 -16.30 8.21
N ALA A 263 -6.01 -17.07 7.57
CA ALA A 263 -6.85 -18.06 8.23
C ALA A 263 -6.02 -19.15 8.93
N GLN A 264 -4.97 -19.66 8.27
CA GLN A 264 -4.03 -20.62 8.84
C GLN A 264 -3.29 -20.06 10.05
N ASN A 265 -2.88 -18.79 9.99
CA ASN A 265 -2.29 -18.09 11.12
C ASN A 265 -3.26 -18.00 12.30
N GLY A 266 -4.53 -17.67 12.04
CA GLY A 266 -5.59 -17.65 13.05
C GLY A 266 -5.83 -19.01 13.73
N LEU A 267 -5.87 -20.09 12.94
CA LEU A 267 -5.97 -21.46 13.47
C LEU A 267 -4.75 -21.85 14.31
N ALA A 268 -3.54 -21.44 13.89
CA ALA A 268 -2.34 -21.65 14.68
C ALA A 268 -2.40 -20.89 16.02
N LEU A 269 -2.92 -19.66 16.05
CA LEU A 269 -3.15 -18.90 17.28
C LEU A 269 -4.15 -19.60 18.21
N CYS A 270 -5.24 -20.16 17.66
CA CYS A 270 -6.17 -20.99 18.44
C CYS A 270 -5.47 -22.20 19.08
N ASP A 271 -4.64 -22.91 18.31
CA ASP A 271 -3.88 -24.05 18.83
C ASP A 271 -2.83 -23.65 19.87
N ILE A 272 -2.17 -22.50 19.70
CA ILE A 272 -1.25 -21.94 20.69
C ILE A 272 -1.99 -21.65 22.01
N ALA A 273 -3.18 -21.05 21.94
CA ALA A 273 -4.00 -20.75 23.12
C ALA A 273 -4.45 -22.03 23.87
N GLU A 274 -4.65 -23.13 23.15
CA GLU A 274 -4.99 -24.44 23.70
C GLU A 274 -3.76 -25.30 24.10
N GLU A 275 -2.54 -24.76 23.94
CA GLU A 275 -1.26 -25.46 24.14
C GLU A 275 -1.04 -26.66 23.19
N ASN A 276 -1.77 -26.71 22.06
CA ASN A 276 -1.68 -27.72 21.01
C ASN A 276 -0.56 -27.40 19.99
N TYR A 277 0.67 -27.28 20.49
CA TYR A 277 1.80 -26.76 19.71
C TYR A 277 2.15 -27.51 18.42
N ASP A 278 1.89 -28.82 18.35
CA ASP A 278 2.17 -29.58 17.12
C ASP A 278 1.16 -29.23 16.01
N ALA A 279 -0.12 -29.07 16.35
CA ALA A 279 -1.14 -28.62 15.41
C ALA A 279 -0.90 -27.17 14.96
N ALA A 280 -0.47 -26.30 15.89
CA ALA A 280 -0.07 -24.93 15.55
C ALA A 280 1.03 -24.90 14.49
N LEU A 281 2.04 -25.78 14.60
CA LEU A 281 3.12 -25.88 13.60
C LEU A 281 2.63 -26.42 12.26
N GLU A 282 1.67 -27.35 12.24
CA GLU A 282 1.06 -27.84 11.00
C GLU A 282 0.32 -26.72 10.25
N HIS A 283 -0.48 -25.91 10.96
CA HIS A 283 -1.15 -24.76 10.37
C HIS A 283 -0.15 -23.70 9.88
N ILE A 284 0.90 -23.41 10.67
CA ILE A 284 1.94 -22.45 10.27
C ILE A 284 2.66 -22.92 9.01
N GLU A 285 3.07 -24.19 8.95
CA GLU A 285 3.72 -24.76 7.77
C GLU A 285 2.82 -24.66 6.53
N SER A 286 1.53 -24.99 6.67
CA SER A 286 0.57 -24.88 5.58
C SER A 286 0.37 -23.43 5.11
N GLY A 287 0.29 -22.45 6.02
CA GLY A 287 0.15 -21.04 5.65
C GLY A 287 1.38 -20.50 4.91
N LEU A 288 2.58 -20.92 5.31
CA LEU A 288 3.85 -20.47 4.72
C LEU A 288 4.07 -20.95 3.28
N GLU A 289 3.30 -21.92 2.77
CA GLU A 289 3.40 -22.39 1.38
C GLU A 289 3.07 -21.29 0.35
N GLU A 290 2.17 -20.37 0.72
CA GLU A 290 1.68 -19.29 -0.16
C GLU A 290 1.82 -17.88 0.45
N ALA A 291 2.14 -17.77 1.74
CA ALA A 291 2.24 -16.49 2.42
C ALA A 291 3.35 -15.59 1.86
N SER A 292 3.03 -14.30 1.76
CA SER A 292 3.97 -13.21 1.46
C SER A 292 3.68 -12.01 2.34
N GLY A 293 4.60 -11.04 2.39
CA GLY A 293 4.41 -9.80 3.15
C GLY A 293 4.05 -10.04 4.63
N GLN A 294 2.99 -9.37 5.09
CA GLN A 294 2.56 -9.38 6.49
C GLN A 294 2.13 -10.77 6.98
N ASP A 295 1.45 -11.57 6.16
CA ASP A 295 1.01 -12.91 6.56
C ASP A 295 2.20 -13.82 6.84
N ARG A 296 3.22 -13.73 5.97
CA ARG A 296 4.46 -14.47 6.14
C ARG A 296 5.19 -14.05 7.41
N GLU A 297 5.28 -12.75 7.64
CA GLU A 297 5.85 -12.20 8.87
C GLU A 297 5.11 -12.74 10.12
N ASN A 298 3.79 -12.66 10.14
CA ASN A 298 2.96 -13.15 11.26
C ASN A 298 3.16 -14.65 11.53
N LEU A 299 3.13 -15.47 10.48
CA LEU A 299 3.30 -16.92 10.57
C LEU A 299 4.70 -17.30 11.09
N LEU A 300 5.75 -16.67 10.58
CA LEU A 300 7.13 -16.92 11.04
C LEU A 300 7.33 -16.47 12.50
N PHE A 301 6.75 -15.34 12.89
CA PHE A 301 6.81 -14.87 14.26
C PHE A 301 6.10 -15.86 15.20
N ASN A 302 4.89 -16.32 14.84
CA ASN A 302 4.15 -17.31 15.61
C ASN A 302 4.87 -18.67 15.68
N GLN A 303 5.63 -19.04 14.64
CA GLN A 303 6.48 -20.23 14.67
C GLN A 303 7.51 -20.15 15.80
N ILE A 304 8.15 -18.98 15.96
CA ILE A 304 9.11 -18.75 17.04
C ILE A 304 8.41 -18.88 18.40
N VAL A 305 7.25 -18.23 18.56
CA VAL A 305 6.43 -18.30 19.78
C VAL A 305 6.12 -19.75 20.15
N VAL A 306 5.75 -20.60 19.19
CA VAL A 306 5.48 -22.01 19.44
C VAL A 306 6.71 -22.74 20.01
N TYR A 307 7.89 -22.56 19.41
CA TYR A 307 9.10 -23.22 19.91
C TYR A 307 9.52 -22.70 21.30
N GLU A 308 9.30 -21.43 21.59
CA GLU A 308 9.48 -20.89 22.94
C GLU A 308 8.56 -21.53 23.97
N LYS A 309 7.27 -21.67 23.64
CA LYS A 309 6.27 -22.31 24.51
C LYS A 309 6.58 -23.80 24.72
N LYS A 310 7.16 -24.48 23.73
CA LYS A 310 7.71 -25.85 23.85
C LYS A 310 9.02 -25.92 24.64
N LEU A 311 9.60 -24.79 25.07
CA LEU A 311 10.90 -24.66 25.73
C LEU A 311 12.10 -25.09 24.86
N ASP A 312 11.92 -25.14 23.53
CA ASP A 312 13.01 -25.36 22.57
C ASP A 312 13.64 -24.02 22.17
N PHE A 313 14.31 -23.40 23.14
CA PHE A 313 14.96 -22.10 22.94
C PHE A 313 16.08 -22.14 21.89
N ALA A 314 16.64 -23.33 21.59
CA ALA A 314 17.66 -23.47 20.57
C ALA A 314 17.06 -23.27 19.17
N GLN A 315 15.92 -23.90 18.89
CA GLN A 315 15.19 -23.71 17.65
C GLN A 315 14.61 -22.29 17.56
N ALA A 316 14.00 -21.78 18.64
CA ALA A 316 13.45 -20.42 18.67
C ALA A 316 14.51 -19.35 18.34
N LYS A 317 15.73 -19.45 18.90
CA LYS A 317 16.84 -18.53 18.58
C LYS A 317 17.28 -18.61 17.11
N THR A 318 17.32 -19.81 16.56
CA THR A 318 17.70 -20.02 15.16
C THR A 318 16.68 -19.36 14.24
N LEU A 319 15.40 -19.59 14.48
CA LEU A 319 14.31 -18.98 13.72
C LEU A 319 14.27 -17.46 13.91
N MET A 320 14.43 -16.95 15.13
CA MET A 320 14.49 -15.51 15.40
C MET A 320 15.65 -14.82 14.67
N THR A 321 16.79 -15.47 14.52
CA THR A 321 17.91 -14.93 13.76
C THR A 321 17.53 -14.77 12.28
N SER A 322 16.97 -15.82 11.66
CA SER A 322 16.50 -15.75 10.27
C SER A 322 15.33 -14.76 10.10
N PHE A 323 14.45 -14.65 11.08
CA PHE A 323 13.35 -13.71 11.08
C PHE A 323 13.86 -12.26 11.02
N LEU A 324 14.83 -11.90 11.86
CA LEU A 324 15.40 -10.55 11.88
C LEU A 324 16.32 -10.25 10.69
N GLU A 325 16.78 -11.27 9.96
CA GLU A 325 17.43 -11.09 8.66
C GLU A 325 16.40 -10.67 7.57
N GLU A 326 15.17 -11.18 7.66
CA GLU A 326 14.07 -10.87 6.73
C GLU A 326 13.30 -9.59 7.14
N PHE A 327 13.06 -9.38 8.43
CA PHE A 327 12.27 -8.29 9.01
C PHE A 327 13.06 -7.53 10.09
N PRO A 328 14.12 -6.77 9.72
CA PRO A 328 15.03 -6.15 10.68
C PRO A 328 14.38 -5.05 11.55
N ASP A 329 13.30 -4.43 11.06
CA ASP A 329 12.63 -3.30 11.72
C ASP A 329 11.46 -3.73 12.62
N ASN A 330 11.16 -5.03 12.72
CA ASN A 330 10.11 -5.52 13.61
C ASN A 330 10.53 -5.35 15.08
N GLU A 331 9.99 -4.32 15.74
CA GLU A 331 10.39 -4.00 17.11
C GLU A 331 10.02 -5.10 18.12
N ALA A 332 8.92 -5.83 17.90
CA ALA A 332 8.51 -6.91 18.78
C ALA A 332 9.53 -8.05 18.75
N ALA A 333 9.98 -8.44 17.56
CA ALA A 333 11.03 -9.43 17.36
C ALA A 333 12.39 -8.97 17.89
N VAL A 334 12.74 -7.68 17.73
CA VAL A 334 13.97 -7.14 18.31
C VAL A 334 13.95 -7.24 19.85
N ARG A 335 12.82 -6.89 20.48
CA ARG A 335 12.65 -7.05 21.94
C ARG A 335 12.70 -8.52 22.35
N GLU A 336 12.00 -9.38 21.64
CA GLU A 336 11.91 -10.80 21.95
C GLU A 336 13.27 -11.50 21.78
N ASN A 337 14.05 -11.15 20.76
CA ASN A 337 15.40 -11.66 20.58
C ASN A 337 16.30 -11.35 21.80
N GLN A 338 16.19 -10.16 22.39
CA GLN A 338 16.95 -9.83 23.61
C GLN A 338 16.58 -10.77 24.78
N PHE A 339 15.30 -11.12 24.92
CA PHE A 339 14.85 -12.11 25.90
C PHE A 339 15.41 -13.50 25.58
N LEU A 340 15.27 -13.97 24.34
CA LEU A 340 15.78 -15.28 23.90
C LEU A 340 17.28 -15.43 24.17
N GLN A 341 18.10 -14.42 23.88
CA GLN A 341 19.55 -14.48 24.13
C GLN A 341 19.90 -14.70 25.61
N SER A 342 19.00 -14.41 26.54
CA SER A 342 19.21 -14.62 27.99
C SER A 342 18.87 -16.03 28.50
N ARG A 343 18.22 -16.88 27.68
CA ARG A 343 17.79 -18.25 28.02
C ARG A 343 18.80 -19.30 27.60
#